data_AF-A0A4W5MSW3-F1
#
_entry.id   AF-A0A4W5MSW3-F1
#
_cell.length_a   1.000
_cell.length_b   1.000
_cell.length_c   1.000
_cell.angle_alpha   90.00
_cell.angle_beta   90.00
_cell.angle_gamma   90.00
#
_symmetry.space_group_name_H-M   'P 1'
#
loop_
_entity.id
_entity.type
_entity.pdbx_description
1 polymer ?
#
loop_
_entity_poly.entity_id
_entity_poly.type
_entity_poly.pdbx_seq_one_letter_code
_entity_poly.pdbx_strand_id
1 'polypeptide(L)'
;MGETPQIQDLSLPNGTPVETSSPASSSSLLNRLQLDDDLDGETRDLFVTVDDPKKHVTTMETYITYKVATKTTRVEFDLPEYSVRRRYQDFDWLRTKLEDTQPTHLIPPLPEKFVMKGVVDRFSEEFVETRRKALDKFLNRVADHPVLSFNEHLNAFLSAKDLNKRPGLALLSKMGESVKYVTGGYKLRSRPMEFAAMGDYLDMFTQKLGTIDRIAQRIIKEQSEYQVELREYGPVYTTWALSEAELHEPLEGVASCVADCSNALGELTQDMSEDFLPVLREYVLYIDSMKIVLKKRDNIQAEYEAKLEAATFQKEQRAAATQVPTDVEKCHDRVECCNADLKSDWDRWQNNKRQDFRQLLTGMADHNIQYYEKCLAAWESVIPLLRDKQPQETETEED
;
A
#
# COMPACT_ATOMS: atom_id res chain seq x y z
N MET A 1 26.27 -72.36 12.35
CA MET A 1 27.43 -71.89 11.55
C MET A 1 26.93 -70.73 10.71
N GLY A 2 27.59 -69.58 10.81
CA GLY A 2 27.20 -68.34 10.14
C GLY A 2 27.64 -67.16 10.99
N GLU A 3 28.90 -66.79 10.82
CA GLU A 3 29.62 -65.74 11.53
C GLU A 3 29.03 -64.35 11.27
N THR A 4 28.89 -63.56 12.33
CA THR A 4 28.77 -62.10 12.29
C THR A 4 30.16 -61.48 12.37
N PRO A 5 30.59 -60.61 11.43
CA PRO A 5 31.79 -59.81 11.60
C PRO A 5 31.49 -58.48 12.28
N GLN A 6 32.42 -58.10 13.15
CA GLN A 6 32.49 -56.92 14.01
C GLN A 6 32.57 -55.61 13.22
N ILE A 7 31.92 -54.56 13.73
CA ILE A 7 32.15 -53.18 13.31
C ILE A 7 33.23 -52.58 14.22
N GLN A 8 34.28 -52.04 13.59
CA GLN A 8 35.41 -51.36 14.20
C GLN A 8 35.01 -50.05 14.87
N ASP A 9 35.44 -49.87 16.12
CA ASP A 9 35.49 -48.58 16.81
C ASP A 9 36.49 -47.64 16.10
N LEU A 10 36.00 -46.48 15.67
CA LEU A 10 36.81 -45.34 15.27
C LEU A 10 36.46 -44.16 16.18
N SER A 11 37.29 -44.02 17.22
CA SER A 11 37.41 -42.86 18.12
C SER A 11 37.63 -41.55 17.35
N LEU A 12 36.82 -40.54 17.67
CA LEU A 12 36.97 -39.14 17.24
C LEU A 12 37.92 -38.38 18.19
N PRO A 13 38.82 -37.51 17.70
CA PRO A 13 39.65 -36.68 18.57
C PRO A 13 38.92 -35.41 19.03
N ASN A 14 39.15 -35.07 20.30
CA ASN A 14 38.70 -33.87 21.02
C ASN A 14 38.85 -32.57 20.21
N GLY A 15 37.73 -31.87 20.01
CA GLY A 15 37.67 -30.46 19.64
C GLY A 15 37.46 -29.59 20.88
N THR A 16 38.26 -28.53 20.99
CA THR A 16 38.23 -27.46 22.00
C THR A 16 36.87 -26.76 22.12
N PRO A 17 36.50 -26.23 23.31
CA PRO A 17 35.23 -25.53 23.50
C PRO A 17 35.27 -24.18 22.78
N VAL A 18 34.35 -23.98 21.84
CA VAL A 18 34.11 -22.68 21.20
C VAL A 18 33.29 -21.83 22.15
N GLU A 19 33.86 -20.69 22.54
CA GLU A 19 33.17 -19.65 23.30
C GLU A 19 31.90 -19.21 22.58
N THR A 20 30.83 -19.10 23.36
CA THR A 20 29.51 -18.60 22.98
C THR A 20 29.63 -17.15 22.49
N SER A 21 29.69 -16.95 21.18
CA SER A 21 29.44 -15.64 20.58
C SER A 21 27.94 -15.39 20.52
N SER A 22 27.51 -14.32 21.18
CA SER A 22 26.14 -13.80 21.26
C SER A 22 25.44 -13.73 19.89
N PRO A 23 24.10 -13.87 19.82
CA PRO A 23 23.37 -13.65 18.59
C PRO A 23 23.47 -12.15 18.26
N ALA A 24 24.29 -11.79 17.27
CA ALA A 24 24.26 -10.46 16.69
C ALA A 24 22.81 -10.22 16.21
N SER A 25 22.12 -9.32 16.88
CA SER A 25 20.71 -9.03 16.65
C SER A 25 20.45 -8.80 15.15
N SER A 26 19.43 -9.47 14.63
CA SER A 26 18.87 -9.31 13.27
C SER A 26 18.56 -7.84 12.92
N SER A 27 18.37 -6.99 13.94
CA SER A 27 18.26 -5.53 13.81
C SER A 27 19.51 -4.85 13.20
N SER A 28 20.71 -5.42 13.38
CA SER A 28 21.95 -4.83 12.86
C SER A 28 22.13 -5.01 11.35
N LEU A 29 21.55 -6.06 10.77
CA LEU A 29 21.53 -6.28 9.31
C LEU A 29 20.43 -5.46 8.62
N LEU A 30 19.29 -5.27 9.28
CA LEU A 30 18.23 -4.36 8.81
C LEU A 30 18.71 -2.89 8.80
N ASN A 31 19.42 -2.46 9.84
CA ASN A 31 20.03 -1.13 9.87
C ASN A 31 21.08 -0.91 8.76
N ARG A 32 21.77 -1.97 8.29
CA ARG A 32 22.71 -1.86 7.16
C ARG A 32 22.04 -1.79 5.79
N LEU A 33 20.78 -2.20 5.67
CA LEU A 33 19.98 -2.05 4.45
C LEU A 33 19.21 -0.72 4.40
N GLN A 34 19.10 -0.01 5.53
CA GLN A 34 18.44 1.29 5.64
C GLN A 34 19.33 2.49 5.27
N LEU A 35 20.65 2.32 5.18
CA LEU A 35 21.59 3.43 5.00
C LEU A 35 21.71 3.98 3.56
N ASP A 36 21.05 3.37 2.58
CA ASP A 36 21.11 3.82 1.18
C ASP A 36 19.91 4.69 0.74
N ASP A 37 18.87 4.89 1.57
CA ASP A 37 17.64 5.61 1.19
C ASP A 37 17.50 7.02 1.83
N ASP A 38 18.39 7.41 2.75
CA ASP A 38 18.29 8.69 3.50
C ASP A 38 19.04 9.88 2.84
N LEU A 39 19.60 9.72 1.64
CA LEU A 39 20.30 10.81 0.93
C LEU A 39 19.37 11.92 0.39
N ASP A 40 18.04 11.74 0.47
CA ASP A 40 17.02 12.73 0.03
C ASP A 40 16.36 13.50 1.20
N GLY A 41 16.79 13.30 2.44
CA GLY A 41 16.18 13.92 3.62
C GLY A 41 16.32 15.45 3.71
N GLU A 42 17.31 16.05 3.00
CA GLU A 42 17.64 17.48 3.11
C GLU A 42 16.82 18.41 2.19
N THR A 43 15.90 17.92 1.34
CA THR A 43 15.22 18.75 0.30
C THR A 43 13.70 18.88 0.40
N ARG A 44 13.03 18.28 1.40
CA ARG A 44 11.57 18.41 1.54
C ARG A 44 11.18 19.75 2.18
N ASP A 45 10.37 20.53 1.49
CA ASP A 45 9.90 21.88 1.87
C ASP A 45 8.38 21.95 2.12
N LEU A 46 7.65 20.85 1.89
CA LEU A 46 6.22 20.70 2.13
C LEU A 46 5.95 19.34 2.80
N PHE A 47 5.47 19.38 4.04
CA PHE A 47 5.13 18.20 4.84
C PHE A 47 3.65 18.19 5.13
N VAL A 48 2.99 17.05 4.94
CA VAL A 48 1.55 16.89 5.11
C VAL A 48 1.26 15.62 5.90
N THR A 49 0.29 15.69 6.81
CA THR A 49 -0.19 14.52 7.56
C THR A 49 -1.71 14.53 7.64
N VAL A 50 -2.33 13.36 7.51
CA VAL A 50 -3.77 13.15 7.63
C VAL A 50 -4.06 12.24 8.82
N ASP A 51 -4.68 12.79 9.87
CA ASP A 51 -4.90 12.13 11.15
C ASP A 51 -6.23 12.54 11.81
N ASP A 52 -6.44 12.12 13.06
CA ASP A 52 -7.57 12.52 13.93
C ASP A 52 -8.95 12.48 13.22
N PRO A 53 -9.39 11.26 12.80
CA PRO A 53 -10.70 11.09 12.19
C PRO A 53 -11.81 11.45 13.18
N LYS A 54 -12.76 12.29 12.74
CA LYS A 54 -13.93 12.69 13.53
C LYS A 54 -15.22 12.47 12.79
N LYS A 55 -16.13 11.74 13.43
CA LYS A 55 -17.50 11.52 12.97
C LYS A 55 -18.35 12.73 13.33
N HIS A 56 -19.05 13.27 12.33
CA HIS A 56 -20.02 14.35 12.45
C HIS A 56 -21.41 13.80 12.15
N VAL A 57 -22.37 14.08 13.02
CA VAL A 57 -23.77 13.73 12.84
C VAL A 57 -24.56 15.04 12.73
N THR A 58 -25.11 15.30 11.56
CA THR A 58 -26.00 16.44 11.31
C THR A 58 -27.43 15.95 11.11
N THR A 59 -28.40 16.86 11.06
CA THR A 59 -29.79 16.54 10.78
C THR A 59 -30.01 15.90 9.40
N MET A 60 -29.10 16.12 8.45
CA MET A 60 -29.23 15.66 7.06
C MET A 60 -28.25 14.54 6.68
N GLU A 61 -27.05 14.54 7.25
CA GLU A 61 -26.02 13.55 6.90
C GLU A 61 -25.09 13.22 8.07
N THR A 62 -24.53 12.01 8.03
CA THR A 62 -23.41 11.58 8.87
C THR A 62 -22.17 11.40 8.00
N TYR A 63 -21.07 12.05 8.35
CA TYR A 63 -19.82 12.01 7.60
C TYR A 63 -18.60 12.04 8.52
N ILE A 64 -17.43 11.70 7.97
CA ILE A 64 -16.15 11.73 8.70
C ILE A 64 -15.26 12.79 8.09
N THR A 65 -14.60 13.57 8.96
CA THR A 65 -13.53 14.49 8.59
C THR A 65 -12.20 14.02 9.17
N TYR A 66 -11.13 14.30 8.46
CA TYR A 66 -9.75 14.08 8.89
C TYR A 66 -9.09 15.44 9.14
N LYS A 67 -8.23 15.52 10.15
CA LYS A 67 -7.35 16.67 10.34
C LYS A 67 -6.21 16.53 9.32
N VAL A 68 -6.01 17.58 8.52
CA VAL A 68 -4.90 17.70 7.60
C VAL A 68 -3.98 18.76 8.20
N ALA A 69 -2.81 18.33 8.67
CA ALA A 69 -1.77 19.23 9.14
C ALA A 69 -0.73 19.43 8.04
N THR A 70 -0.33 20.68 7.82
CA THR A 70 0.66 21.05 6.80
C THR A 70 1.75 21.85 7.48
N LYS A 71 3.01 21.55 7.16
CA LYS A 71 4.18 22.36 7.54
C LYS A 71 5.00 22.64 6.30
N THR A 72 5.41 23.89 6.10
CA THR A 72 6.11 24.26 4.86
C THR A 72 6.98 25.50 5.03
N THR A 73 8.03 25.57 4.23
CA THR A 73 8.91 26.75 4.08
C THR A 73 8.66 27.50 2.75
N ARG A 74 7.66 27.06 1.97
CA ARG A 74 7.30 27.60 0.67
C ARG A 74 6.64 28.97 0.77
N VAL A 75 6.96 29.87 -0.17
CA VAL A 75 6.50 31.27 -0.17
C VAL A 75 5.04 31.42 -0.61
N GLU A 76 4.47 30.41 -1.24
CA GLU A 76 3.07 30.34 -1.68
C GLU A 76 2.10 30.19 -0.49
N PHE A 77 2.63 29.98 0.72
CA PHE A 77 1.89 29.81 1.96
C PHE A 77 2.12 30.99 2.90
N ASP A 78 1.04 31.65 3.32
CA ASP A 78 1.09 32.80 4.23
C ASP A 78 1.60 32.43 5.63
N LEU A 79 1.46 31.17 6.04
CA LEU A 79 1.83 30.67 7.35
C LEU A 79 2.73 29.42 7.23
N PRO A 80 3.68 29.22 8.15
CA PRO A 80 4.55 28.03 8.14
C PRO A 80 3.79 26.75 8.48
N GLU A 81 2.65 26.85 9.15
CA GLU A 81 1.83 25.72 9.56
C GLU A 81 0.34 25.98 9.32
N TYR A 82 -0.37 24.97 8.82
CA TYR A 82 -1.83 24.95 8.70
C TYR A 82 -2.41 23.70 9.36
N SER A 83 -3.61 23.83 9.90
CA SER A 83 -4.42 22.70 10.33
C SER A 83 -5.87 22.91 9.88
N VAL A 84 -6.32 22.07 8.96
CA VAL A 84 -7.65 22.14 8.36
C VAL A 84 -8.36 20.81 8.48
N ARG A 85 -9.70 20.80 8.46
CA ARG A 85 -10.48 19.55 8.41
C ARG A 85 -11.01 19.32 7.02
N ARG A 86 -10.90 18.09 6.55
CA ARG A 86 -11.33 17.65 5.21
C ARG A 86 -12.13 16.37 5.30
N ARG A 87 -13.28 16.31 4.63
CA ARG A 87 -14.03 15.06 4.42
C ARG A 87 -13.51 14.36 3.18
N TYR A 88 -13.81 13.08 3.02
CA TYR A 88 -13.41 12.29 1.84
C TYR A 88 -13.77 12.98 0.51
N GLN A 89 -14.93 13.63 0.41
CA GLN A 89 -15.36 14.35 -0.80
C GLN A 89 -14.45 15.54 -1.15
N ASP A 90 -13.77 16.15 -0.18
CA ASP A 90 -12.81 17.22 -0.45
C ASP A 90 -11.55 16.66 -1.13
N PHE A 91 -11.12 15.45 -0.74
CA PHE A 91 -10.01 14.75 -1.40
C PHE A 91 -10.39 14.34 -2.82
N ASP A 92 -11.62 13.84 -3.02
CA ASP A 92 -12.18 13.52 -4.34
C ASP A 92 -12.17 14.76 -5.25
N TRP A 93 -12.63 15.90 -4.73
CA TRP A 93 -12.54 17.18 -5.42
C TRP A 93 -11.11 17.55 -5.81
N LEU A 94 -10.15 17.46 -4.88
CA LEU A 94 -8.74 17.76 -5.15
C LEU A 94 -8.20 16.85 -6.26
N ARG A 95 -8.45 15.54 -6.17
CA ARG A 95 -8.01 14.57 -7.18
C ARG A 95 -8.57 14.91 -8.56
N THR A 96 -9.87 15.17 -8.67
CA THR A 96 -10.49 15.58 -9.95
C THR A 96 -9.88 16.87 -10.48
N LYS A 97 -9.62 17.86 -9.61
CA LYS A 97 -8.98 19.11 -10.04
C LYS A 97 -7.55 18.89 -10.54
N LEU A 98 -6.77 18.01 -9.90
CA LEU A 98 -5.45 17.64 -10.38
C LEU A 98 -5.51 16.95 -11.75
N GLU A 99 -6.47 16.03 -11.96
CA GLU A 99 -6.70 15.38 -13.26
C GLU A 99 -7.08 16.38 -14.36
N ASP A 100 -7.92 17.38 -14.03
CA ASP A 100 -8.33 18.43 -14.95
C ASP A 100 -7.15 19.35 -15.34
N THR A 101 -6.37 19.81 -14.36
CA THR A 101 -5.30 20.79 -14.57
C THR A 101 -4.02 20.16 -15.09
N GLN A 102 -3.76 18.89 -14.74
CA GLN A 102 -2.50 18.20 -15.00
C GLN A 102 -2.72 16.86 -15.74
N PRO A 103 -3.36 16.88 -16.93
CA PRO A 103 -3.85 15.67 -17.61
C PRO A 103 -2.76 14.76 -18.19
N THR A 104 -1.50 15.20 -18.20
CA THR A 104 -0.33 14.44 -18.68
C THR A 104 0.37 13.68 -17.56
N HIS A 105 0.00 13.93 -16.30
CA HIS A 105 0.64 13.36 -15.12
C HIS A 105 -0.19 12.26 -14.46
N LEU A 106 0.49 11.33 -13.80
CA LEU A 106 -0.10 10.28 -12.99
C LEU A 106 -0.59 10.87 -11.66
N ILE A 107 -1.92 11.01 -11.54
CA ILE A 107 -2.53 11.42 -10.28
C ILE A 107 -2.72 10.19 -9.38
N PRO A 108 -2.22 10.19 -8.13
CA PRO A 108 -2.45 9.10 -7.17
C PRO A 108 -3.95 8.77 -7.03
N PRO A 109 -4.32 7.47 -6.96
CA PRO A 109 -5.70 7.08 -6.74
C PRO A 109 -6.14 7.38 -5.31
N LEU A 110 -7.44 7.57 -5.11
CA LEU A 110 -8.05 7.58 -3.78
C LEU A 110 -8.55 6.18 -3.43
N PRO A 111 -8.61 5.81 -2.15
CA PRO A 111 -9.26 4.56 -1.73
C PRO A 111 -10.73 4.57 -2.16
N GLU A 112 -11.32 3.40 -2.39
CA GLU A 112 -12.69 3.30 -2.91
C GLU A 112 -13.72 4.07 -2.04
N LYS A 113 -14.69 4.70 -2.72
CA LYS A 113 -15.78 5.46 -2.08
C LYS A 113 -16.62 4.60 -1.15
N PHE A 114 -16.79 3.32 -1.48
CA PHE A 114 -17.63 2.37 -0.78
C PHE A 114 -16.93 1.04 -0.56
N VAL A 115 -17.26 0.40 0.55
CA VAL A 115 -16.94 -0.99 0.84
C VAL A 115 -17.55 -1.85 -0.26
N MET A 116 -16.73 -2.42 -1.14
CA MET A 116 -17.17 -3.48 -2.03
C MET A 116 -17.82 -4.57 -1.18
N LYS A 117 -19.09 -4.89 -1.49
CA LYS A 117 -19.86 -6.03 -0.96
C LYS A 117 -20.21 -6.02 0.55
N GLY A 118 -20.87 -4.97 1.06
CA GLY A 118 -21.84 -5.10 2.17
C GLY A 118 -21.39 -5.72 3.51
N VAL A 119 -20.09 -5.91 3.75
CA VAL A 119 -19.55 -6.64 4.91
C VAL A 119 -18.94 -5.70 5.96
N VAL A 120 -18.60 -4.45 5.61
CA VAL A 120 -17.96 -3.50 6.53
C VAL A 120 -18.80 -2.22 6.65
N ASP A 121 -19.10 -1.83 7.89
CA ASP A 121 -19.74 -0.53 8.18
C ASP A 121 -18.77 0.59 7.78
N ARG A 122 -19.23 1.54 6.95
CA ARG A 122 -18.43 2.71 6.52
C ARG A 122 -18.02 3.63 7.68
N PHE A 123 -18.54 3.37 8.89
CA PHE A 123 -18.19 4.05 10.13
C PHE A 123 -17.46 3.15 11.13
N SER A 124 -17.11 1.91 10.75
CA SER A 124 -16.27 1.06 11.61
C SER A 124 -14.88 1.68 11.76
N GLU A 125 -14.30 1.53 12.94
CA GLU A 125 -12.97 2.08 13.24
C GLU A 125 -11.91 1.58 12.24
N GLU A 126 -11.92 0.28 11.94
CA GLU A 126 -11.07 -0.37 10.93
C GLU A 126 -11.15 0.31 9.56
N PHE A 127 -12.36 0.56 9.06
CA PHE A 127 -12.56 1.19 7.76
C PHE A 127 -12.07 2.65 7.76
N VAL A 128 -12.35 3.36 8.84
CA VAL A 128 -11.94 4.76 8.99
C VAL A 128 -10.42 4.88 9.05
N GLU A 129 -9.74 3.99 9.76
CA GLU A 129 -8.29 3.98 9.87
C GLU A 129 -7.63 3.56 8.55
N THR A 130 -8.12 2.49 7.91
CA THR A 130 -7.64 2.07 6.58
C THR A 130 -7.76 3.20 5.56
N ARG A 131 -8.90 3.91 5.57
CA ARG A 131 -9.11 5.08 4.72
C ARG A 131 -8.17 6.23 5.09
N ARG A 132 -7.97 6.52 6.37
CA ARG A 132 -7.04 7.57 6.84
C ARG A 132 -5.62 7.30 6.34
N LYS A 133 -5.10 6.07 6.52
CA LYS A 133 -3.79 5.63 6.00
C LYS A 133 -3.68 5.91 4.49
N ALA A 134 -4.69 5.52 3.71
CA ALA A 134 -4.70 5.73 2.26
C ALA A 134 -4.80 7.21 1.85
N LEU A 135 -5.57 8.03 2.56
CA LEU A 135 -5.65 9.48 2.33
C LEU A 135 -4.35 10.20 2.68
N ASP A 136 -3.70 9.78 3.76
CA ASP A 136 -2.39 10.28 4.17
C ASP A 136 -1.34 9.98 3.10
N LYS A 137 -1.28 8.74 2.63
CA LYS A 137 -0.39 8.32 1.54
C LYS A 137 -0.67 9.07 0.24
N PHE A 138 -1.94 9.21 -0.16
CA PHE A 138 -2.34 10.01 -1.33
C PHE A 138 -1.77 11.43 -1.24
N LEU A 139 -1.97 12.11 -0.11
CA LEU A 139 -1.59 13.50 0.04
C LEU A 139 -0.07 13.67 0.07
N ASN A 140 0.66 12.76 0.74
CA ASN A 140 2.12 12.72 0.71
C ASN A 140 2.65 12.51 -0.72
N ARG A 141 2.07 11.59 -1.50
CA ARG A 141 2.48 11.35 -2.90
C ARG A 141 2.25 12.56 -3.80
N VAL A 142 1.20 13.35 -3.55
CA VAL A 142 0.94 14.61 -4.26
C VAL A 142 1.92 15.71 -3.82
N ALA A 143 2.20 15.82 -2.52
CA ALA A 143 3.13 16.80 -1.95
C ALA A 143 4.59 16.54 -2.36
N ASP A 144 4.98 15.27 -2.52
CA ASP A 144 6.31 14.86 -2.97
C ASP A 144 6.50 14.97 -4.50
N HIS A 145 5.43 15.25 -5.25
CA HIS A 145 5.50 15.32 -6.69
C HIS A 145 6.06 16.68 -7.17
N PRO A 146 7.10 16.71 -8.05
CA PRO A 146 7.73 17.97 -8.48
C PRO A 146 6.79 18.97 -9.14
N VAL A 147 5.79 18.48 -9.88
CA VAL A 147 4.76 19.31 -10.53
C VAL A 147 3.49 19.48 -9.68
N LEU A 148 2.86 18.39 -9.22
CA LEU A 148 1.56 18.45 -8.52
C LEU A 148 1.63 19.22 -7.19
N SER A 149 2.78 19.25 -6.51
CA SER A 149 2.95 19.94 -5.24
C SER A 149 2.82 21.47 -5.33
N PHE A 150 2.99 22.05 -6.52
CA PHE A 150 2.82 23.49 -6.78
C PHE A 150 1.42 23.84 -7.31
N ASN A 151 0.51 22.87 -7.39
CA ASN A 151 -0.83 23.10 -7.91
C ASN A 151 -1.65 24.02 -6.98
N GLU A 152 -2.31 25.03 -7.56
CA GLU A 152 -3.10 26.01 -6.81
C GLU A 152 -4.26 25.37 -6.02
N HIS A 153 -4.84 24.28 -6.55
CA HIS A 153 -5.91 23.55 -5.87
C HIS A 153 -5.39 22.76 -4.67
N LEU A 154 -4.15 22.25 -4.72
CA LEU A 154 -3.49 21.64 -3.56
C LEU A 154 -3.25 22.71 -2.48
N ASN A 155 -2.68 23.87 -2.84
CA ASN A 155 -2.48 24.95 -1.88
C ASN A 155 -3.82 25.32 -1.20
N ALA A 156 -4.87 25.55 -1.99
CA ALA A 156 -6.20 25.84 -1.44
C ALA A 156 -6.73 24.71 -0.54
N PHE A 157 -6.51 23.45 -0.92
CA PHE A 157 -6.87 22.29 -0.11
C PHE A 157 -6.14 22.26 1.23
N LEU A 158 -4.88 22.68 1.30
CA LEU A 158 -4.08 22.66 2.53
C LEU A 158 -4.32 23.89 3.44
N SER A 159 -4.58 25.06 2.86
CA SER A 159 -4.61 26.33 3.60
C SER A 159 -6.01 26.90 3.88
N ALA A 160 -7.02 26.63 3.05
CA ALA A 160 -8.32 27.31 3.15
C ALA A 160 -9.19 26.77 4.30
N LYS A 161 -9.78 27.64 5.13
CA LYS A 161 -10.71 27.20 6.19
C LYS A 161 -12.03 26.66 5.65
N ASP A 162 -12.51 27.19 4.52
CA ASP A 162 -13.75 26.80 3.88
C ASP A 162 -13.55 26.72 2.36
N LEU A 163 -13.63 25.51 1.81
CA LEU A 163 -13.51 25.30 0.36
C LEU A 163 -14.74 25.80 -0.41
N ASN A 164 -15.88 25.99 0.27
CA ASN A 164 -17.17 26.35 -0.35
C ASN A 164 -17.43 27.86 -0.41
N LYS A 165 -16.69 28.69 0.34
CA LYS A 165 -16.89 30.16 0.41
C LYS A 165 -15.89 30.95 -0.46
N ARG A 166 -15.77 30.61 -1.74
CA ARG A 166 -15.04 31.45 -2.71
C ARG A 166 -15.99 32.12 -3.72
N PRO A 167 -16.20 33.45 -3.63
CA PRO A 167 -16.53 34.27 -4.79
C PRO A 167 -15.24 34.48 -5.60
N GLY A 168 -15.13 33.86 -6.78
CA GLY A 168 -14.02 34.15 -7.71
C GLY A 168 -13.55 33.02 -8.62
N LEU A 169 -13.76 31.74 -8.27
CA LEU A 169 -13.39 30.62 -9.17
C LEU A 169 -14.56 30.02 -9.96
N ALA A 170 -15.80 30.33 -9.56
CA ALA A 170 -17.00 29.92 -10.30
C ALA A 170 -17.12 30.58 -11.69
N LEU A 171 -16.31 31.60 -12.00
CA LEU A 171 -16.29 32.23 -13.31
C LEU A 171 -15.36 31.54 -14.33
N LEU A 172 -14.54 30.57 -13.91
CA LEU A 172 -13.70 29.76 -14.81
C LEU A 172 -14.19 28.31 -14.98
N SER A 173 -15.16 27.87 -14.17
CA SER A 173 -15.72 26.52 -14.26
C SER A 173 -16.76 26.34 -15.38
N LYS A 174 -17.01 27.37 -16.22
CA LYS A 174 -17.96 27.32 -17.34
C LYS A 174 -17.32 27.42 -18.73
N MET A 175 -16.00 27.29 -18.83
CA MET A 175 -15.30 27.17 -20.12
C MET A 175 -14.43 25.90 -20.18
N GLY A 176 -14.96 24.78 -19.67
CA GLY A 176 -14.30 23.47 -19.72
C GLY A 176 -15.18 22.34 -20.24
N GLU A 177 -16.49 22.55 -20.35
CA GLU A 177 -17.41 21.53 -20.87
C GLU A 177 -17.79 21.84 -22.32
N SER A 178 -17.46 20.88 -23.19
CA SER A 178 -17.72 20.82 -24.64
C SER A 178 -16.74 21.57 -25.54
N VAL A 179 -15.47 21.19 -25.48
CA VAL A 179 -14.87 20.66 -26.70
C VAL A 179 -14.90 19.14 -26.59
N LYS A 180 -16.09 18.56 -26.84
CA LYS A 180 -16.13 17.22 -27.40
C LYS A 180 -15.38 17.36 -28.72
N TYR A 181 -14.10 17.00 -28.72
CA TYR A 181 -13.33 16.89 -29.94
C TYR A 181 -14.08 15.89 -30.81
N VAL A 182 -14.86 16.43 -31.75
CA VAL A 182 -15.22 15.74 -32.98
C VAL A 182 -13.96 15.76 -33.85
N THR A 183 -12.88 15.13 -33.37
CA THR A 183 -11.82 14.64 -34.23
C THR A 183 -12.31 13.30 -34.72
N GLY A 184 -12.90 13.30 -35.92
CA GLY A 184 -13.31 12.07 -36.57
C GLY A 184 -12.15 11.07 -36.55
N GLY A 185 -12.36 9.91 -35.93
CA GLY A 185 -11.81 8.61 -36.30
C GLY A 185 -10.30 8.40 -36.52
N TYR A 186 -9.42 9.38 -36.32
CA TYR A 186 -7.98 9.18 -36.48
C TYR A 186 -7.48 8.28 -35.34
N LYS A 187 -7.23 7.01 -35.67
CA LYS A 187 -6.58 6.06 -34.79
C LYS A 187 -5.08 6.28 -34.88
N LEU A 188 -4.41 6.25 -33.73
CA LEU A 188 -2.96 6.19 -33.64
C LEU A 188 -2.44 5.09 -34.58
N ARG A 189 -1.51 5.43 -35.47
CA ARG A 189 -0.97 4.46 -36.44
C ARG A 189 -0.21 3.34 -35.76
N SER A 190 0.72 3.71 -34.89
CA SER A 190 1.44 2.77 -34.03
C SER A 190 1.90 3.47 -32.77
N ARG A 191 1.81 2.76 -31.64
CA ARG A 191 2.38 3.25 -30.39
C ARG A 191 3.90 3.05 -30.45
N PRO A 192 4.72 4.05 -30.09
CA PRO A 192 6.16 3.85 -29.95
C PRO A 192 6.45 2.71 -28.98
N MET A 193 7.51 1.93 -29.26
CA MET A 193 7.79 0.68 -28.55
C MET A 193 7.88 0.85 -27.03
N GLU A 194 8.44 1.96 -26.56
CA GLU A 194 8.56 2.27 -25.14
C GLU A 194 7.19 2.35 -24.42
N PHE A 195 6.21 3.02 -25.00
CA PHE A 195 4.87 3.15 -24.42
C PHE A 195 4.01 1.89 -24.65
N ALA A 196 4.31 1.12 -25.70
CA ALA A 196 3.72 -0.20 -25.90
C ALA A 196 4.16 -1.14 -24.76
N ALA A 197 5.46 -1.18 -24.47
CA ALA A 197 6.01 -1.95 -23.37
C ALA A 197 5.46 -1.53 -21.99
N MET A 198 5.22 -0.23 -21.77
CA MET A 198 4.51 0.24 -20.56
C MET A 198 3.10 -0.35 -20.47
N GLY A 199 2.34 -0.35 -21.57
CA GLY A 199 1.01 -0.95 -21.63
C GLY A 199 1.02 -2.45 -21.32
N ASP A 200 1.91 -3.20 -21.97
CA ASP A 200 2.06 -4.65 -21.77
C ASP A 200 2.47 -4.98 -20.33
N TYR A 201 3.37 -4.17 -19.75
CA TYR A 201 3.76 -4.30 -18.35
C TYR A 201 2.56 -4.11 -17.41
N LEU A 202 1.76 -3.05 -17.62
CA LEU A 202 0.59 -2.77 -16.80
C LEU A 202 -0.45 -3.89 -16.87
N ASP A 203 -0.70 -4.45 -18.05
CA ASP A 203 -1.61 -5.57 -18.22
C ASP A 203 -1.12 -6.83 -17.50
N MET A 204 0.16 -7.16 -17.66
CA MET A 204 0.78 -8.27 -16.92
C MET A 204 0.70 -8.04 -15.41
N PHE A 205 1.02 -6.82 -14.96
CA PHE A 205 1.05 -6.49 -13.54
C PHE A 205 -0.34 -6.60 -12.91
N THR A 206 -1.40 -6.09 -13.56
CA THR A 206 -2.80 -6.27 -13.10
C THR A 206 -3.15 -7.76 -12.94
N GLN A 207 -2.77 -8.62 -13.90
CA GLN A 207 -3.04 -10.05 -13.82
C GLN A 207 -2.32 -10.72 -12.64
N LYS A 208 -1.06 -10.34 -12.38
CA LYS A 208 -0.29 -10.85 -11.24
C LYS A 208 -0.88 -10.39 -9.91
N LEU A 209 -1.22 -9.10 -9.78
CA LEU A 209 -1.88 -8.58 -8.57
C LEU A 209 -3.21 -9.28 -8.31
N GLY A 210 -4.05 -9.47 -9.34
CA GLY A 210 -5.31 -10.20 -9.20
C GLY A 210 -5.14 -11.69 -8.87
N THR A 211 -3.97 -12.27 -9.12
CA THR A 211 -3.66 -13.64 -8.67
C THR A 211 -3.21 -13.66 -7.22
N ILE A 212 -2.36 -12.72 -6.81
CA ILE A 212 -1.90 -12.58 -5.43
C ILE A 212 -3.09 -12.25 -4.51
N ASP A 213 -3.96 -11.31 -4.90
CA ASP A 213 -5.16 -10.94 -4.13
C ASP A 213 -6.08 -12.15 -3.88
N ARG A 214 -6.35 -12.97 -4.92
CA ARG A 214 -7.16 -14.19 -4.77
C ARG A 214 -6.52 -15.22 -3.83
N ILE A 215 -5.19 -15.38 -3.90
CA ILE A 215 -4.46 -16.30 -3.02
C ILE A 215 -4.50 -15.78 -1.59
N ALA A 216 -4.23 -14.49 -1.37
CA ALA A 216 -4.26 -13.86 -0.06
C ALA A 216 -5.65 -13.95 0.59
N GLN A 217 -6.72 -13.65 -0.16
CA GLN A 217 -8.09 -13.82 0.34
C GLN A 217 -8.41 -15.27 0.71
N ARG A 218 -7.90 -16.25 -0.05
CA ARG A 218 -8.05 -17.66 0.28
C ARG A 218 -7.32 -18.03 1.57
N ILE A 219 -6.07 -17.57 1.74
CA ILE A 219 -5.28 -17.77 2.96
C ILE A 219 -6.02 -17.19 4.17
N ILE A 220 -6.46 -15.93 4.09
CA ILE A 220 -7.22 -15.26 5.16
C ILE A 220 -8.47 -16.07 5.53
N LYS A 221 -9.21 -16.54 4.53
CA LYS A 221 -10.40 -17.35 4.75
C LYS A 221 -10.07 -18.67 5.46
N GLU A 222 -9.11 -19.44 4.94
CA GLU A 222 -8.72 -20.73 5.51
C GLU A 222 -8.14 -20.57 6.93
N GLN A 223 -7.36 -19.51 7.19
CA GLN A 223 -6.85 -19.18 8.53
C GLN A 223 -7.96 -18.77 9.49
N SER A 224 -8.95 -18.00 9.04
CA SER A 224 -10.11 -17.62 9.85
C SER A 224 -10.94 -18.85 10.24
N GLU A 225 -11.19 -19.76 9.29
CA GLU A 225 -11.90 -21.01 9.53
C GLU A 225 -11.14 -21.89 10.53
N TYR A 226 -9.82 -22.04 10.36
CA TYR A 226 -8.96 -22.76 11.29
C TYR A 226 -8.92 -22.11 12.69
N GLN A 227 -8.93 -20.78 12.77
CA GLN A 227 -8.98 -20.06 14.03
C GLN A 227 -10.25 -20.39 14.81
N VAL A 228 -11.41 -20.42 14.14
CA VAL A 228 -12.70 -20.79 14.76
C VAL A 228 -12.61 -22.20 15.34
N GLU A 229 -12.06 -23.16 14.59
CA GLU A 229 -11.86 -24.53 15.10
C GLU A 229 -10.94 -24.55 16.32
N LEU A 230 -9.80 -23.83 16.29
CA LEU A 230 -8.87 -23.75 17.42
C LEU A 230 -9.53 -23.19 18.70
N ARG A 231 -10.45 -22.23 18.57
CA ARG A 231 -11.14 -21.65 19.74
C ARG A 231 -12.01 -22.65 20.49
N GLU A 232 -12.49 -23.71 19.82
CA GLU A 232 -13.29 -24.75 20.46
C GLU A 232 -12.46 -25.66 21.38
N TYR A 233 -11.15 -25.77 21.15
CA TYR A 233 -10.28 -26.66 21.93
C TYR A 233 -10.10 -26.17 23.37
N GLY A 234 -10.00 -24.86 23.60
CA GLY A 234 -9.84 -24.29 24.94
C GLY A 234 -10.94 -24.76 25.91
N PRO A 235 -12.23 -24.53 25.61
CA PRO A 235 -13.34 -25.01 26.43
C PRO A 235 -13.35 -26.54 26.62
N VAL A 236 -12.94 -27.31 25.61
CA VAL A 236 -12.85 -28.78 25.72
C VAL A 236 -11.79 -29.17 26.74
N TYR A 237 -10.59 -28.60 26.67
CA TYR A 237 -9.51 -28.88 27.62
C TYR A 237 -9.87 -28.40 29.04
N THR A 238 -10.43 -27.22 29.20
CA THR A 238 -10.91 -26.71 30.50
C THR A 238 -11.99 -27.62 31.11
N THR A 239 -12.96 -28.07 30.31
CA THR A 239 -14.03 -28.96 30.81
C THR A 239 -13.48 -30.34 31.17
N TRP A 240 -12.52 -30.86 30.40
CA TRP A 240 -11.82 -32.09 30.72
C TRP A 240 -11.00 -31.94 32.01
N ALA A 241 -10.27 -30.83 32.16
CA ALA A 241 -9.51 -30.53 33.37
C ALA A 241 -10.37 -30.58 34.64
N LEU A 242 -11.63 -30.13 34.59
CA LEU A 242 -12.56 -30.20 35.73
C LEU A 242 -12.94 -31.63 36.14
N SER A 243 -12.76 -32.61 35.26
CA SER A 243 -13.07 -34.02 35.51
C SER A 243 -11.85 -34.81 36.02
N GLU A 244 -10.66 -34.24 35.94
CA GLU A 244 -9.39 -34.89 36.27
C GLU A 244 -8.75 -34.22 37.50
N ALA A 245 -8.37 -35.00 38.52
CA ALA A 245 -7.75 -34.44 39.72
C ALA A 245 -6.24 -34.18 39.54
N GLU A 246 -5.51 -35.11 38.92
CA GLU A 246 -4.05 -35.04 38.78
C GLU A 246 -3.61 -34.26 37.53
N LEU A 247 -4.42 -34.30 36.46
CA LEU A 247 -4.13 -33.66 35.18
C LEU A 247 -4.74 -32.25 35.05
N HIS A 248 -5.40 -31.74 36.09
CA HIS A 248 -6.11 -30.47 36.05
C HIS A 248 -5.22 -29.32 35.56
N GLU A 249 -4.11 -29.09 36.25
CA GLU A 249 -3.17 -27.99 35.96
C GLU A 249 -2.51 -28.13 34.56
N PRO A 250 -2.00 -29.31 34.14
CA PRO A 250 -1.53 -29.52 32.78
C PRO A 250 -2.59 -29.25 31.70
N LEU A 251 -3.83 -29.72 31.90
CA LEU A 251 -4.92 -29.57 30.92
C LEU A 251 -5.37 -28.10 30.79
N GLU A 252 -5.47 -27.36 31.90
CA GLU A 252 -5.69 -25.91 31.88
C GLU A 252 -4.54 -25.16 31.18
N GLY A 253 -3.29 -25.59 31.41
CA GLY A 253 -2.13 -25.05 30.70
C GLY A 253 -2.23 -25.22 29.19
N VAL A 254 -2.62 -26.41 28.71
CA VAL A 254 -2.87 -26.67 27.28
C VAL A 254 -4.04 -25.81 26.77
N ALA A 255 -5.12 -25.66 27.54
CA ALA A 255 -6.26 -24.82 27.16
C ALA A 255 -5.82 -23.36 26.91
N SER A 256 -5.04 -22.78 27.82
CA SER A 256 -4.50 -21.42 27.68
C SER A 256 -3.56 -21.32 26.48
N CYS A 257 -2.66 -22.28 26.29
CA CYS A 257 -1.72 -22.28 25.17
C CYS A 257 -2.43 -22.30 23.81
N VAL A 258 -3.48 -23.12 23.66
CA VAL A 258 -4.25 -23.19 22.42
C VAL A 258 -5.02 -21.88 22.19
N ALA A 259 -5.54 -21.26 23.25
CA ALA A 259 -6.19 -19.95 23.16
C ALA A 259 -5.19 -18.86 22.70
N ASP A 260 -3.97 -18.85 23.25
CA ASP A 260 -2.93 -17.90 22.85
C ASP A 260 -2.50 -18.09 21.39
N CYS A 261 -2.32 -19.34 20.94
CA CYS A 261 -2.04 -19.64 19.53
C CYS A 261 -3.19 -19.19 18.61
N SER A 262 -4.45 -19.38 19.04
CA SER A 262 -5.62 -18.93 18.29
C SER A 262 -5.69 -17.40 18.18
N ASN A 263 -5.37 -16.68 19.26
CA ASN A 263 -5.31 -15.22 19.25
C ASN A 263 -4.20 -14.71 18.31
N ALA A 264 -3.01 -15.30 18.38
CA ALA A 264 -1.89 -14.97 17.49
C ALA A 264 -2.23 -15.21 16.00
N LEU A 265 -2.96 -16.30 15.69
CA LEU A 265 -3.45 -16.56 14.32
C LEU A 265 -4.46 -15.50 13.87
N GLY A 266 -5.29 -15.01 14.80
CA GLY A 266 -6.24 -13.93 14.56
C GLY A 266 -5.55 -12.63 14.17
N GLU A 267 -4.54 -12.25 14.93
CA GLU A 267 -3.71 -11.06 14.65
C GLU A 267 -3.07 -11.18 13.26
N LEU A 268 -2.40 -12.29 12.95
CA LEU A 268 -1.81 -12.52 11.62
C LEU A 268 -2.83 -12.39 10.48
N THR A 269 -4.03 -12.94 10.68
CA THR A 269 -5.11 -12.89 9.69
C THR A 269 -5.62 -11.46 9.51
N GLN A 270 -5.73 -10.70 10.60
CA GLN A 270 -6.12 -9.29 10.59
C GLN A 270 -5.07 -8.44 9.88
N ASP A 271 -3.78 -8.63 10.16
CA ASP A 271 -2.68 -7.90 9.51
C ASP A 271 -2.66 -8.14 7.99
N MET A 272 -2.90 -9.39 7.56
CA MET A 272 -3.06 -9.71 6.14
C MET A 272 -4.26 -8.99 5.50
N SER A 273 -5.35 -8.79 6.24
CA SER A 273 -6.54 -8.10 5.76
C SER A 273 -6.37 -6.58 5.71
N GLU A 274 -5.77 -6.00 6.75
CA GLU A 274 -5.72 -4.55 6.98
C GLU A 274 -4.49 -3.87 6.37
N ASP A 275 -3.36 -4.57 6.25
CA ASP A 275 -2.13 -3.98 5.72
C ASP A 275 -1.74 -4.57 4.35
N PHE A 276 -1.91 -5.89 4.14
CA PHE A 276 -1.48 -6.53 2.90
C PHE A 276 -2.43 -6.29 1.71
N LEU A 277 -3.71 -6.65 1.86
CA LEU A 277 -4.69 -6.52 0.77
C LEU A 277 -4.89 -5.07 0.27
N PRO A 278 -4.93 -4.03 1.12
CA PRO A 278 -5.19 -2.68 0.66
C PRO A 278 -4.10 -2.15 -0.28
N VAL A 279 -2.84 -2.50 -0.06
CA VAL A 279 -1.72 -2.09 -0.93
C VAL A 279 -1.86 -2.71 -2.33
N LEU A 280 -2.26 -3.99 -2.43
CA LEU A 280 -2.51 -4.63 -3.73
C LEU A 280 -3.63 -3.91 -4.50
N ARG A 281 -4.73 -3.59 -3.81
CA ARG A 281 -5.89 -2.91 -4.39
C ARG A 281 -5.55 -1.47 -4.80
N GLU A 282 -4.76 -0.77 -3.99
CA GLU A 282 -4.21 0.55 -4.32
C GLU A 282 -3.41 0.50 -5.64
N TYR A 283 -2.53 -0.49 -5.80
CA TYR A 283 -1.74 -0.62 -7.02
C TYR A 283 -2.57 -1.01 -8.25
N VAL A 284 -3.69 -1.71 -8.09
CA VAL A 284 -4.66 -1.90 -9.18
C VAL A 284 -5.24 -0.56 -9.63
N LEU A 285 -5.63 0.31 -8.70
CA LEU A 285 -6.15 1.66 -9.02
C LEU A 285 -5.07 2.56 -9.66
N TYR A 286 -3.81 2.43 -9.24
CA TYR A 286 -2.70 3.11 -9.90
C TYR A 286 -2.51 2.66 -11.34
N ILE A 287 -2.63 1.35 -11.61
CA ILE A 287 -2.54 0.82 -12.97
C ILE A 287 -3.64 1.42 -13.85
N ASP A 288 -4.88 1.49 -13.35
CA ASP A 288 -5.98 2.11 -14.08
C ASP A 288 -5.72 3.59 -14.39
N SER A 289 -5.20 4.33 -13.40
CA SER A 289 -4.79 5.73 -13.57
C SER A 289 -3.69 5.88 -14.63
N MET A 290 -2.67 5.02 -14.62
CA MET A 290 -1.59 5.01 -15.61
C MET A 290 -2.11 4.68 -17.02
N LYS A 291 -3.05 3.74 -17.15
CA LYS A 291 -3.70 3.41 -18.43
C LYS A 291 -4.50 4.59 -18.99
N ILE A 292 -5.13 5.38 -18.12
CA ILE A 292 -5.83 6.62 -18.54
C ILE A 292 -4.82 7.63 -19.11
N VAL A 293 -3.68 7.85 -18.44
CA VAL A 293 -2.63 8.76 -18.93
C VAL A 293 -2.03 8.26 -20.26
N LEU A 294 -1.74 6.96 -20.38
CA LEU A 294 -1.29 6.36 -21.64
C LEU A 294 -2.29 6.58 -22.78
N LYS A 295 -3.59 6.39 -22.52
CA LYS A 295 -4.65 6.64 -23.52
C LYS A 295 -4.73 8.13 -23.88
N LYS A 296 -4.53 9.03 -22.93
CA LYS A 296 -4.48 10.48 -23.19
C LYS A 296 -3.30 10.83 -24.09
N ARG A 297 -2.12 10.28 -23.80
CA ARG A 297 -0.91 10.42 -24.63
C ARG A 297 -1.16 9.95 -26.06
N ASP A 298 -1.80 8.78 -26.24
CA ASP A 298 -2.13 8.25 -27.55
C ASP A 298 -3.08 9.17 -28.34
N ASN A 299 -4.06 9.78 -27.67
CA ASN A 299 -4.95 10.76 -28.31
C ASN A 299 -4.20 12.02 -28.75
N ILE A 300 -3.26 12.52 -27.94
CA ILE A 300 -2.45 13.70 -28.28
C ILE A 300 -1.52 13.38 -29.47
N GLN A 301 -0.93 12.18 -29.48
CA GLN A 301 -0.12 11.70 -30.61
C GLN A 301 -0.95 11.57 -31.89
N ALA A 302 -2.15 10.99 -31.83
CA ALA A 302 -3.02 10.85 -32.99
C ALA A 302 -3.46 12.23 -33.54
N GLU A 303 -3.70 13.21 -32.67
CA GLU A 303 -3.98 14.60 -33.08
C GLU A 303 -2.79 15.21 -33.84
N TYR A 304 -1.57 14.99 -33.36
CA TYR A 304 -0.35 15.45 -34.03
C TYR A 304 -0.16 14.78 -35.40
N GLU A 305 -0.28 13.45 -35.49
CA GLU A 305 -0.17 12.69 -36.74
C GLU A 305 -1.17 13.20 -37.79
N ALA A 306 -2.43 13.38 -37.40
CA ALA A 306 -3.47 13.89 -38.30
C ALA A 306 -3.16 15.29 -38.84
N LYS A 307 -2.67 16.20 -37.99
CA LYS A 307 -2.29 17.56 -38.42
C LYS A 307 -1.05 17.56 -39.29
N LEU A 308 -0.07 16.72 -38.99
CA LEU A 308 1.14 16.56 -39.79
C LEU A 308 0.78 16.06 -41.19
N GLU A 309 -0.06 15.03 -41.31
CA GLU A 309 -0.52 14.50 -42.60
C GLU A 309 -1.30 15.53 -43.43
N ALA A 310 -2.18 16.29 -42.79
CA ALA A 310 -2.90 17.36 -43.45
C ALA A 310 -1.95 18.45 -43.99
N ALA A 311 -0.91 18.79 -43.21
CA ALA A 311 0.09 19.76 -43.62
C ALA A 311 0.97 19.25 -44.78
N THR A 312 1.39 17.98 -44.76
CA THR A 312 2.16 17.38 -45.85
C THR A 312 1.36 17.35 -47.15
N PHE A 313 0.08 16.97 -47.08
CA PHE A 313 -0.82 16.95 -48.24
C PHE A 313 -1.05 18.35 -48.83
N GLN A 314 -1.19 19.38 -47.98
CA GLN A 314 -1.30 20.77 -48.44
C GLN A 314 -0.01 21.28 -49.09
N LYS A 315 1.16 20.87 -48.59
CA LYS A 315 2.46 21.23 -49.15
C LYS A 315 2.65 20.65 -50.55
N GLU A 316 2.26 19.39 -50.75
CA GLU A 316 2.28 18.72 -52.06
C GLU A 316 1.38 19.42 -53.07
N GLN A 317 0.20 19.91 -52.67
CA GLN A 317 -0.71 20.64 -53.56
C GLN A 317 -0.26 22.07 -53.88
N ARG A 318 0.38 22.79 -52.93
CA ARG A 318 0.65 24.22 -53.06
C ARG A 318 2.06 24.59 -53.54
N ALA A 319 2.98 23.63 -53.72
CA ALA A 319 4.34 23.78 -54.29
C ALA A 319 5.22 24.94 -53.74
N ALA A 320 4.81 25.62 -52.67
CA ALA A 320 5.45 26.85 -52.17
C ALA A 320 5.51 26.95 -50.63
N ALA A 321 4.88 26.02 -49.88
CA ALA A 321 4.94 26.02 -48.42
C ALA A 321 6.26 25.39 -47.94
N THR A 322 7.27 26.21 -47.64
CA THR A 322 8.58 25.74 -47.17
C THR A 322 8.60 25.52 -45.65
N GLN A 323 7.76 26.24 -44.90
CA GLN A 323 7.68 26.17 -43.43
C GLN A 323 6.59 25.22 -42.95
N VAL A 324 6.87 24.52 -41.85
CA VAL A 324 5.90 23.70 -41.12
C VAL A 324 4.85 24.63 -40.50
N PRO A 325 3.54 24.32 -40.60
CA PRO A 325 2.52 25.15 -39.99
C PRO A 325 2.69 25.23 -38.46
N THR A 326 2.56 26.42 -37.88
CA THR A 326 2.69 26.67 -36.44
C THR A 326 1.77 25.76 -35.58
N ASP A 327 0.61 25.36 -36.11
CA ASP A 327 -0.30 24.45 -35.41
C ASP A 327 0.24 23.01 -35.31
N VAL A 328 1.08 22.58 -36.26
CA VAL A 328 1.79 21.30 -36.21
C VAL A 328 2.90 21.35 -35.17
N GLU A 329 3.65 22.45 -35.12
CA GLU A 329 4.69 22.69 -34.10
C GLU A 329 4.11 22.67 -32.68
N LYS A 330 3.02 23.42 -32.43
CA LYS A 330 2.33 23.38 -31.12
C LYS A 330 1.83 21.99 -30.72
N CYS A 331 1.36 21.20 -31.68
CA CYS A 331 0.94 19.82 -31.41
C CYS A 331 2.13 18.90 -31.13
N HIS A 332 3.25 19.09 -31.84
CA HIS A 332 4.49 18.40 -31.56
C HIS A 332 4.98 18.71 -30.14
N ASP A 333 5.02 19.98 -29.74
CA ASP A 333 5.44 20.37 -28.39
C ASP A 333 4.56 19.73 -27.31
N ARG A 334 3.24 19.67 -27.53
CA ARG A 334 2.30 18.98 -26.62
C ARG A 334 2.57 17.48 -26.50
N VAL A 335 2.92 16.82 -27.60
CA VAL A 335 3.32 15.40 -27.60
C VAL A 335 4.60 15.22 -26.79
N GLU A 336 5.61 16.05 -27.05
CA GLU A 336 6.91 15.95 -26.37
C GLU A 336 6.80 16.19 -24.86
N CYS A 337 6.06 17.23 -24.44
CA CYS A 337 5.78 17.45 -23.02
C CYS A 337 5.06 16.25 -22.39
N CYS A 338 4.00 15.75 -23.03
CA CYS A 338 3.26 14.60 -22.51
C CYS A 338 4.13 13.34 -22.41
N ASN A 339 5.02 13.11 -23.38
CA ASN A 339 5.97 12.00 -23.36
C ASN A 339 6.96 12.15 -22.20
N ALA A 340 7.51 13.35 -21.98
CA ALA A 340 8.45 13.63 -20.90
C ALA A 340 7.79 13.47 -19.51
N ASP A 341 6.60 14.04 -19.33
CA ASP A 341 5.82 13.94 -18.09
C ASP A 341 5.54 12.47 -17.74
N LEU A 342 4.99 11.72 -18.70
CA LEU A 342 4.65 10.31 -18.50
C LEU A 342 5.89 9.46 -18.20
N LYS A 343 7.04 9.71 -18.85
CA LYS A 343 8.28 8.99 -18.54
C LYS A 343 8.77 9.28 -17.12
N SER A 344 8.79 10.55 -16.73
CA SER A 344 9.17 10.95 -15.37
C SER A 344 8.27 10.31 -14.31
N ASP A 345 6.96 10.32 -14.56
CA ASP A 345 5.96 9.74 -13.65
C ASP A 345 6.04 8.21 -13.62
N TRP A 346 6.34 7.59 -14.75
CA TRP A 346 6.58 6.15 -14.83
C TRP A 346 7.77 5.72 -13.96
N ASP A 347 8.89 6.42 -14.06
CA ASP A 347 10.09 6.11 -13.26
C ASP A 347 9.85 6.34 -11.76
N ARG A 348 9.18 7.46 -11.41
CA ARG A 348 8.76 7.75 -10.04
C ARG A 348 7.83 6.66 -9.49
N TRP A 349 6.83 6.26 -10.29
CA TRP A 349 5.91 5.19 -9.92
C TRP A 349 6.62 3.85 -9.75
N GLN A 350 7.59 3.51 -10.60
CA GLN A 350 8.39 2.29 -10.45
C GLN A 350 9.21 2.26 -9.16
N ASN A 351 9.82 3.40 -8.79
CA ASN A 351 10.57 3.54 -7.55
C ASN A 351 9.67 3.40 -6.32
N ASN A 352 8.57 4.16 -6.29
CA ASN A 352 7.56 4.08 -5.25
C ASN A 352 6.99 2.65 -5.10
N LYS A 353 6.67 1.99 -6.22
CA LYS A 353 6.21 0.60 -6.24
C LYS A 353 7.25 -0.33 -5.62
N ARG A 354 8.52 -0.16 -5.96
CA ARG A 354 9.59 -1.01 -5.42
C ARG A 354 9.70 -0.87 -3.90
N GLN A 355 9.65 0.36 -3.39
CA GLN A 355 9.69 0.64 -1.95
C GLN A 355 8.45 0.07 -1.25
N ASP A 356 7.26 0.36 -1.76
CA ASP A 356 6.00 -0.11 -1.16
C ASP A 356 5.92 -1.64 -1.12
N PHE A 357 6.26 -2.34 -2.21
CA PHE A 357 6.23 -3.81 -2.23
C PHE A 357 7.33 -4.43 -1.37
N ARG A 358 8.48 -3.76 -1.24
CA ARG A 358 9.53 -4.21 -0.31
C ARG A 358 9.00 -4.16 1.12
N GLN A 359 8.47 -3.01 1.55
CA GLN A 359 7.89 -2.84 2.88
C GLN A 359 6.73 -3.82 3.12
N LEU A 360 5.86 -4.00 2.13
CA LEU A 360 4.73 -4.94 2.18
C LEU A 360 5.18 -6.38 2.44
N LEU A 361 6.15 -6.87 1.67
CA LEU A 361 6.62 -8.25 1.75
C LEU A 361 7.48 -8.49 2.99
N THR A 362 8.32 -7.52 3.38
CA THR A 362 9.08 -7.58 4.64
C THR A 362 8.13 -7.57 5.83
N GLY A 363 7.16 -6.64 5.87
CA GLY A 363 6.15 -6.61 6.90
C GLY A 363 5.38 -7.92 6.99
N MET A 364 4.92 -8.48 5.86
CA MET A 364 4.25 -9.79 5.86
C MET A 364 5.13 -10.90 6.46
N ALA A 365 6.43 -10.92 6.14
CA ALA A 365 7.37 -11.88 6.72
C ALA A 365 7.53 -11.68 8.24
N ASP A 366 7.65 -10.44 8.70
CA ASP A 366 7.79 -10.10 10.12
C ASP A 366 6.56 -10.53 10.92
N HIS A 367 5.34 -10.29 10.43
CA HIS A 367 4.11 -10.74 11.10
C HIS A 367 4.03 -12.28 11.17
N ASN A 368 4.48 -12.98 10.12
CA ASN A 368 4.55 -14.45 10.15
C ASN A 368 5.56 -14.94 11.20
N ILE A 369 6.74 -14.32 11.28
CA ILE A 369 7.75 -14.66 12.30
C ILE A 369 7.17 -14.44 13.70
N GLN A 370 6.58 -13.28 13.95
CA GLN A 370 5.96 -12.95 15.25
C GLN A 370 4.85 -13.94 15.63
N TYR A 371 4.03 -14.38 14.66
CA TYR A 371 3.02 -15.42 14.89
C TYR A 371 3.65 -16.73 15.37
N TYR A 372 4.67 -17.23 14.68
CA TYR A 372 5.33 -18.47 15.06
C TYR A 372 6.10 -18.36 16.38
N GLU A 373 6.71 -17.21 16.67
CA GLU A 373 7.36 -16.93 17.96
C GLU A 373 6.36 -16.92 19.11
N LYS A 374 5.18 -16.28 18.95
CA LYS A 374 4.10 -16.29 19.94
C LYS A 374 3.59 -17.71 20.19
N CYS A 375 3.37 -18.49 19.13
CA CYS A 375 2.96 -19.88 19.25
C CYS A 375 4.01 -20.74 19.98
N LEU A 376 5.30 -20.57 19.64
CA LEU A 376 6.39 -21.27 20.30
C LEU A 376 6.44 -20.94 21.79
N ALA A 377 6.40 -19.65 22.14
CA ALA A 377 6.40 -19.20 23.53
C ALA A 377 5.20 -19.74 24.33
N ALA A 378 4.02 -19.79 23.70
CA ALA A 378 2.82 -20.38 24.29
C ALA A 378 3.04 -21.86 24.63
N TRP A 379 3.56 -22.65 23.69
CA TRP A 379 3.86 -24.07 23.93
C TRP A 379 4.97 -24.29 24.96
N GLU A 380 6.02 -23.47 24.94
CA GLU A 380 7.11 -23.52 25.93
C GLU A 380 6.60 -23.26 27.35
N SER A 381 5.58 -22.41 27.52
CA SER A 381 4.98 -22.12 28.83
C SER A 381 4.29 -23.33 29.48
N VAL A 382 3.85 -24.30 28.67
CA VAL A 382 3.14 -25.51 29.14
C VAL A 382 4.11 -26.63 29.51
N ILE A 383 5.31 -26.65 28.93
CA ILE A 383 6.32 -27.71 29.16
C ILE A 383 6.58 -27.96 30.65
N PRO A 384 6.75 -26.94 31.53
CA PRO A 384 6.95 -27.16 32.96
C PRO A 384 5.77 -27.84 33.65
N LEU A 385 4.54 -27.58 33.20
CA LEU A 385 3.32 -28.17 33.77
C LEU A 385 3.20 -29.65 33.39
N LEU A 386 3.75 -30.04 32.24
CA LEU A 386 3.74 -31.42 31.74
C LEU A 386 4.89 -32.29 32.26
N ARG A 387 5.92 -31.69 32.88
CA ARG A 387 7.02 -32.44 33.47
C ARG A 387 6.60 -32.95 34.85
N ASP A 388 6.75 -34.24 35.08
CA ASP A 388 6.53 -34.84 36.39
C ASP A 388 7.29 -34.07 37.48
N LYS A 389 6.60 -33.76 38.58
CA LYS A 389 7.27 -33.39 39.82
C LYS A 389 8.13 -34.60 40.23
N GLN A 390 9.46 -34.47 40.16
CA GLN A 390 10.32 -35.49 40.76
C GLN A 390 9.88 -35.65 42.22
N PRO A 391 9.69 -36.90 42.70
CA PRO A 391 9.33 -37.11 44.09
C PRO A 391 10.42 -36.46 44.95
N GLN A 392 10.03 -35.49 45.77
CA GLN A 392 10.87 -35.03 46.87
C GLN A 392 11.16 -36.27 47.71
N GLU A 393 12.41 -36.75 47.69
CA GLU A 393 12.90 -37.69 48.69
C GLU A 393 12.69 -37.03 50.05
N THR A 394 11.61 -37.40 50.72
CA THR A 394 11.44 -37.11 52.14
C THR A 394 12.53 -37.90 52.84
N GLU A 395 13.64 -37.23 53.15
CA GLU A 395 14.53 -37.65 54.22
C GLU A 395 13.71 -37.64 55.51
N THR A 396 13.04 -38.77 55.80
CA THR A 396 12.67 -39.13 57.15
C THR A 396 13.96 -39.44 57.88
N GLU A 397 14.58 -38.40 58.47
CA GLU A 397 15.51 -38.58 59.59
C GLU A 397 14.70 -39.21 60.74
N GLU A 398 14.91 -40.52 60.94
CA GLU A 398 14.66 -41.17 62.23
C GLU A 398 15.67 -40.63 63.23
N ASP A 399 15.19 -39.98 64.30
CA ASP A 399 15.87 -39.92 65.61
C ASP A 399 14.83 -39.90 66.74
#